data_AF-A0A2N8SYR1-F1
#
_entry.id   AF-A0A2N8SYR1-F1
#
_cell.length_a   1.000
_cell.length_b   1.000
_cell.length_c   1.000
_cell.angle_alpha   90.00
_cell.angle_beta   90.00
_cell.angle_gamma   90.00
#
_symmetry.space_group_name_H-M   'P 1'
#
loop_
_entity.id
_entity.type
_entity.pdbx_description
1 polymer ?
#
loop_
_entity_poly.entity_id
_entity_poly.type
_entity_poly.pdbx_seq_one_letter_code
_entity_poly.pdbx_strand_id
1 'polypeptide(L)'
;MTRLEILPERAPERVPLKGMRKMIAVKMQESLQTTAQLTHHSECRLDALKTRRAELKAEGSAVSVQDLLLLKVIETLKAHPGLNATLEDEVINQHTAVHLGLAIPLPGDLLVAPALFDAEQLDGEALCQARKALVDKAQAGKLSVKELTGATFTVSNLGLSRVHHFTPILNPPQVAILGVGGIQRRLELGPSGELVEVEWMGLSLTFDHRAVNGSPAAEFLDDLCRRIEEYAA
;
A
#
# COMPACT_ATOMS: atom_id res chain seq x y z
N MET A 1 -24.09 -45.39 32.74
CA MET A 1 -22.97 -44.45 32.57
C MET A 1 -22.31 -44.75 31.23
N THR A 2 -22.65 -43.98 30.20
CA THR A 2 -22.08 -44.14 28.85
C THR A 2 -20.65 -43.61 28.88
N ARG A 3 -19.67 -44.48 28.65
CA ARG A 3 -18.25 -44.14 28.58
C ARG A 3 -18.08 -43.23 27.36
N LEU A 4 -17.78 -41.95 27.56
CA LEU A 4 -17.34 -41.09 26.46
C LEU A 4 -16.07 -41.73 25.88
N GLU A 5 -16.16 -42.18 24.63
CA GLU A 5 -14.98 -42.53 23.84
C GLU A 5 -14.20 -41.25 23.59
N ILE A 6 -13.06 -41.12 24.27
CA ILE A 6 -12.12 -40.02 24.03
C ILE A 6 -11.52 -40.27 22.65
N LEU A 7 -11.97 -39.50 21.65
CA LEU A 7 -11.37 -39.53 20.32
C LEU A 7 -9.88 -39.21 20.42
N PRO A 8 -9.01 -39.90 19.67
CA PRO A 8 -7.58 -39.63 19.71
C PRO A 8 -7.29 -38.18 19.33
N GLU A 9 -6.46 -37.53 20.12
CA GLU A 9 -6.04 -36.15 19.88
C GLU A 9 -5.35 -36.06 18.52
N ARG A 10 -5.91 -35.27 17.60
CA ARG A 10 -5.32 -35.07 16.27
C ARG A 10 -4.07 -34.21 16.42
N ALA A 11 -2.90 -34.80 16.20
CA ALA A 11 -1.66 -34.06 16.19
C ALA A 11 -1.70 -32.93 15.13
N PRO A 12 -1.18 -31.73 15.44
CA PRO A 12 -1.18 -30.63 14.49
C PRO A 12 -0.20 -30.89 13.33
N GLU A 13 -0.55 -30.36 12.15
CA GLU A 13 0.36 -30.34 11.01
C GLU A 13 1.56 -29.40 11.28
N ARG A 14 2.77 -29.84 10.94
CA ARG A 14 4.01 -29.05 11.12
C ARG A 14 4.44 -28.41 9.81
N VAL A 15 4.39 -27.08 9.71
CA VAL A 15 4.81 -26.31 8.53
C VAL A 15 6.09 -25.51 8.85
N PRO A 16 7.29 -25.97 8.47
CA PRO A 16 8.54 -25.25 8.77
C PRO A 16 8.76 -24.02 7.87
N LEU A 17 9.28 -22.93 8.44
CA LEU A 17 9.73 -21.77 7.67
C LEU A 17 11.04 -22.09 6.94
N LYS A 18 11.03 -22.02 5.61
CA LYS A 18 12.20 -22.28 4.74
C LYS A 18 12.31 -21.21 3.65
N GLY A 19 13.52 -21.06 3.08
CA GLY A 19 13.78 -20.19 1.93
C GLY A 19 13.25 -18.77 2.11
N MET A 20 12.54 -18.27 1.10
CA MET A 20 11.93 -16.94 1.07
C MET A 20 10.98 -16.70 2.25
N ARG A 21 10.17 -17.69 2.65
CA ARG A 21 9.25 -17.55 3.79
C ARG A 21 9.99 -17.25 5.09
N LYS A 22 11.13 -17.93 5.31
CA LYS A 22 11.99 -17.67 6.48
C LYS A 22 12.61 -16.27 6.42
N MET A 23 13.06 -15.84 5.24
CA MET A 23 13.63 -14.51 5.05
C MET A 23 12.62 -13.40 5.32
N ILE A 24 11.40 -13.51 4.77
CA ILE A 24 10.31 -12.56 5.03
C ILE A 24 10.01 -12.50 6.53
N ALA A 25 9.86 -13.66 7.19
CA ALA A 25 9.59 -13.70 8.62
C ALA A 25 10.66 -12.97 9.46
N VAL A 26 11.95 -13.18 9.14
CA VAL A 26 13.06 -12.46 9.78
C VAL A 26 12.96 -10.97 9.52
N LYS A 27 12.69 -10.54 8.29
CA LYS A 27 12.58 -9.11 7.93
C LYS A 27 11.41 -8.41 8.59
N MET A 28 10.25 -9.06 8.71
CA MET A 28 9.09 -8.50 9.42
C MET A 28 9.37 -8.35 10.92
N GLN A 29 10.05 -9.34 11.53
CA GLN A 29 10.46 -9.25 12.92
C GLN A 29 11.50 -8.13 13.13
N GLU A 30 12.51 -8.05 12.27
CA GLU A 30 13.54 -7.00 12.30
C GLU A 30 12.88 -5.62 12.23
N SER A 31 11.99 -5.40 11.27
CA SER A 31 11.22 -4.15 11.12
C SER A 31 10.56 -3.71 12.43
N LEU A 32 9.78 -4.59 13.08
CA LEU A 32 9.10 -4.27 14.33
C LEU A 32 10.05 -4.04 15.51
N GLN A 33 11.20 -4.71 15.53
CA GLN A 33 12.18 -4.58 16.63
C GLN A 33 13.06 -3.35 16.50
N THR A 34 13.30 -2.87 15.28
CA THR A 34 14.30 -1.83 15.02
C THR A 34 13.70 -0.50 14.61
N THR A 35 12.38 -0.32 14.61
CA THR A 35 11.70 0.93 14.20
C THR A 35 10.67 1.38 15.23
N ALA A 36 10.38 2.68 15.32
CA ALA A 36 9.31 3.21 16.17
C ALA A 36 8.03 3.39 15.34
N GLN A 37 7.43 2.29 14.89
CA GLN A 37 6.27 2.33 13.99
C GLN A 37 5.03 2.97 14.65
N LEU A 38 4.50 4.03 14.04
CA LEU A 38 3.20 4.62 14.32
C LEU A 38 2.34 4.57 13.06
N THR A 39 1.04 4.29 13.21
CA THR A 39 0.09 4.28 12.09
C THR A 39 -0.98 5.34 12.27
N HIS A 40 -1.15 6.20 11.27
CA HIS A 40 -2.32 7.07 11.14
C HIS A 40 -3.32 6.43 10.18
N HIS A 41 -4.60 6.60 10.52
CA HIS A 41 -5.70 6.17 9.68
C HIS A 41 -6.49 7.39 9.21
N SER A 42 -6.84 7.40 7.94
CA SER A 42 -7.77 8.35 7.35
C SER A 42 -8.70 7.61 6.40
N GLU A 43 -9.68 8.32 5.87
CA GLU A 43 -10.59 7.82 4.86
C GLU A 43 -10.84 8.93 3.84
N CYS A 44 -11.09 8.55 2.58
CA CYS A 44 -11.41 9.50 1.53
C CYS A 44 -12.51 8.99 0.61
N ARG A 45 -13.26 9.94 0.03
CA ARG A 45 -14.28 9.66 -1.00
C ARG A 45 -13.64 9.31 -2.34
N LEU A 46 -14.24 8.37 -3.06
CA LEU A 46 -13.73 7.90 -4.36
C LEU A 46 -14.51 8.42 -5.58
N ASP A 47 -15.53 9.26 -5.38
CA ASP A 47 -16.46 9.67 -6.44
C ASP A 47 -15.74 10.29 -7.65
N ALA A 48 -14.87 11.28 -7.42
CA ALA A 48 -14.12 11.95 -8.47
C ALA A 48 -13.14 11.00 -9.18
N LEU A 49 -12.39 10.20 -8.42
CA LEU A 49 -11.47 9.20 -8.98
C LEU A 49 -12.21 8.17 -9.85
N LYS A 50 -13.37 7.68 -9.41
CA LYS A 50 -14.19 6.72 -10.17
C LYS A 50 -14.80 7.35 -11.42
N THR A 51 -15.21 8.61 -11.35
CA THR A 51 -15.67 9.38 -12.51
C THR A 51 -14.55 9.47 -13.55
N ARG A 52 -13.34 9.87 -13.13
CA ARG A 52 -12.19 9.92 -14.03
C ARG A 52 -11.85 8.57 -14.63
N ARG A 53 -11.92 7.48 -13.83
CA ARG A 53 -11.73 6.13 -14.36
C ARG A 53 -12.75 5.79 -15.44
N ALA A 54 -14.02 6.18 -15.27
CA ALA A 54 -15.09 5.90 -16.23
C ALA A 54 -14.87 6.66 -17.55
N GLU A 55 -14.45 7.92 -17.50
CA GLU A 55 -14.07 8.72 -18.68
C GLU A 55 -12.94 8.05 -19.46
N LEU A 56 -11.83 7.75 -18.78
CA LEU A 56 -10.70 7.03 -19.37
C LEU A 56 -11.14 5.70 -20.00
N LYS A 57 -12.08 4.99 -19.36
CA LYS A 57 -12.62 3.73 -19.90
C LYS A 57 -13.36 3.96 -21.22
N ALA A 58 -14.15 5.02 -21.31
CA ALA A 58 -14.89 5.37 -22.51
C ALA A 58 -13.94 5.75 -23.66
N GLU A 59 -12.77 6.29 -23.35
CA GLU A 59 -11.68 6.58 -24.28
C GLU A 59 -10.85 5.34 -24.67
N GLY A 60 -11.14 4.16 -24.10
CA GLY A 60 -10.43 2.91 -24.38
C GLY A 60 -9.22 2.63 -23.48
N SER A 61 -8.98 3.47 -22.47
CA SER A 61 -7.87 3.32 -21.53
C SER A 61 -8.04 2.12 -20.57
N ALA A 62 -6.93 1.41 -20.40
CA ALA A 62 -6.82 0.28 -19.46
C ALA A 62 -6.38 0.69 -18.04
N VAL A 63 -6.16 1.98 -17.79
CA VAL A 63 -5.79 2.55 -16.49
C VAL A 63 -6.85 2.17 -15.45
N SER A 64 -6.45 1.64 -14.30
CA SER A 64 -7.35 1.19 -13.23
C SER A 64 -7.49 2.20 -12.10
N VAL A 65 -8.44 1.98 -11.19
CA VAL A 65 -8.56 2.75 -9.93
C VAL A 65 -7.26 2.74 -9.14
N GLN A 66 -6.57 1.60 -9.10
CA GLN A 66 -5.26 1.50 -8.45
C GLN A 66 -4.23 2.38 -9.14
N ASP A 67 -4.19 2.40 -10.47
CA ASP A 67 -3.23 3.24 -11.21
C ASP A 67 -3.44 4.73 -10.92
N LEU A 68 -4.70 5.18 -10.92
CA LEU A 68 -5.08 6.55 -10.55
C LEU A 68 -4.69 6.89 -9.09
N LEU A 69 -4.91 5.96 -8.16
CA LEU A 69 -4.50 6.12 -6.77
C LEU A 69 -2.98 6.25 -6.64
N LEU A 70 -2.22 5.38 -7.32
CA LEU A 70 -0.76 5.41 -7.29
C LEU A 70 -0.21 6.73 -7.85
N LEU A 71 -0.81 7.29 -8.91
CA LEU A 71 -0.45 8.63 -9.40
C LEU A 71 -0.59 9.68 -8.30
N LYS A 72 -1.71 9.69 -7.56
CA LYS A 72 -1.92 10.65 -6.48
C LYS A 72 -0.96 10.44 -5.31
N VAL A 73 -0.61 9.19 -4.98
CA VAL A 73 0.45 8.89 -4.00
C VAL A 73 1.81 9.46 -4.46
N ILE A 74 2.21 9.24 -5.71
CA ILE A 74 3.47 9.75 -6.27
C ILE A 74 3.48 11.28 -6.25
N GLU A 75 2.39 11.93 -6.64
CA GLU A 75 2.25 13.39 -6.58
C GLU A 75 2.35 13.93 -5.15
N THR A 76 1.71 13.27 -4.16
CA THR A 76 1.81 13.67 -2.75
C THR A 76 3.24 13.50 -2.24
N LEU A 77 3.92 12.40 -2.56
CA LEU A 77 5.31 12.18 -2.13
C LEU A 77 6.26 13.28 -2.61
N LYS A 78 6.04 13.85 -3.80
CA LYS A 78 6.83 14.99 -4.30
C LYS A 78 6.68 16.25 -3.44
N ALA A 79 5.51 16.45 -2.83
CA ALA A 79 5.25 17.56 -1.92
C ALA A 79 5.72 17.26 -0.47
N HIS A 80 5.95 15.98 -0.15
CA HIS A 80 6.29 15.50 1.19
C HIS A 80 7.59 14.67 1.19
N PRO A 81 8.76 15.28 0.89
CA PRO A 81 10.01 14.55 0.72
C PRO A 81 10.49 13.82 2.00
N GLY A 82 10.03 14.25 3.18
CA GLY A 82 10.28 13.53 4.44
C GLY A 82 9.65 12.14 4.51
N LEU A 83 8.64 11.86 3.70
CA LEU A 83 7.97 10.54 3.61
C LEU A 83 8.59 9.67 2.52
N ASN A 84 9.22 10.28 1.51
CA ASN A 84 10.03 9.60 0.50
C ASN A 84 11.50 9.53 0.94
N ALA A 85 11.75 8.87 2.08
CA ALA A 85 13.07 8.85 2.71
C ALA A 85 13.46 7.47 3.22
N THR A 86 14.76 7.29 3.47
CA THR A 86 15.30 6.15 4.22
C THR A 86 15.97 6.62 5.52
N LEU A 87 15.97 5.78 6.55
CA LEU A 87 16.71 6.00 7.79
C LEU A 87 17.81 4.93 7.91
N GLU A 88 19.06 5.35 7.72
CA GLU A 88 20.24 4.49 7.69
C GLU A 88 21.34 5.16 8.48
N ASP A 89 22.06 4.41 9.33
CA ASP A 89 23.19 4.93 10.11
C ASP A 89 22.88 6.24 10.87
N GLU A 90 21.69 6.32 11.46
CA GLU A 90 21.17 7.51 12.17
C GLU A 90 21.02 8.77 11.29
N VAL A 91 21.00 8.60 9.96
CA VAL A 91 20.82 9.66 8.96
C VAL A 91 19.53 9.44 8.17
N ILE A 92 18.72 10.49 8.07
CA ILE A 92 17.54 10.51 7.21
C ILE A 92 17.97 10.96 5.81
N ASN A 93 17.89 10.06 4.83
CA ASN A 93 18.18 10.33 3.43
C ASN A 93 16.86 10.57 2.69
N GLN A 94 16.56 11.83 2.37
CA GLN A 94 15.38 12.19 1.57
C GLN A 94 15.69 12.02 0.07
N HIS A 95 14.76 11.39 -0.66
CA HIS A 95 14.93 11.07 -2.07
C HIS A 95 14.04 11.98 -2.94
N THR A 96 14.61 12.51 -4.02
CA THR A 96 13.82 13.26 -5.01
C THR A 96 13.09 12.32 -5.97
N ALA A 97 13.73 11.24 -6.40
CA ALA A 97 13.12 10.21 -7.23
C ALA A 97 12.19 9.34 -6.37
N VAL A 98 11.05 8.95 -6.92
CA VAL A 98 10.09 8.06 -6.26
C VAL A 98 10.27 6.66 -6.84
N HIS A 99 10.88 5.77 -6.06
CA HIS A 99 10.96 4.36 -6.42
C HIS A 99 9.86 3.61 -5.65
N LEU A 100 8.72 3.42 -6.30
CA LEU A 100 7.49 2.99 -5.64
C LEU A 100 7.45 1.47 -5.50
N GLY A 101 7.58 0.97 -4.28
CA GLY A 101 7.38 -0.43 -3.92
C GLY A 101 5.89 -0.81 -3.98
N LEU A 102 5.56 -1.91 -4.63
CA LEU A 102 4.18 -2.41 -4.72
C LEU A 102 4.07 -3.78 -4.08
N ALA A 103 3.29 -3.91 -3.00
CA ALA A 103 3.06 -5.21 -2.37
C ALA A 103 2.28 -6.13 -3.32
N ILE A 104 2.91 -7.23 -3.74
CA ILE A 104 2.38 -8.20 -4.70
C ILE A 104 2.40 -9.59 -4.06
N PRO A 105 1.22 -10.23 -3.87
CA PRO A 105 1.15 -11.58 -3.36
C PRO A 105 1.70 -12.57 -4.39
N LEU A 106 2.42 -13.56 -3.90
CA LEU A 106 3.01 -14.66 -4.66
C LEU A 106 2.42 -16.00 -4.19
N PRO A 107 2.55 -17.08 -4.98
CA PRO A 107 2.18 -18.41 -4.55
C PRO A 107 2.86 -18.83 -3.24
N GLY A 108 2.19 -19.66 -2.44
CA GLY A 108 2.77 -20.21 -1.21
C GLY A 108 2.75 -19.26 -0.01
N ASP A 109 1.79 -18.33 0.03
CA ASP A 109 1.61 -17.36 1.14
C ASP A 109 2.83 -16.44 1.30
N LEU A 110 3.35 -15.96 0.17
CA LEU A 110 4.51 -15.08 0.09
C LEU A 110 4.06 -13.70 -0.41
N LEU A 111 4.77 -12.66 0.02
CA LEU A 111 4.53 -11.28 -0.38
C LEU A 111 5.88 -10.62 -0.65
N VAL A 112 5.97 -9.90 -1.76
CA VAL A 112 7.14 -9.07 -2.10
C VAL A 112 6.68 -7.65 -2.42
N ALA A 113 7.55 -6.67 -2.25
CA ALA A 113 7.27 -5.27 -2.57
C ALA A 113 8.29 -4.71 -3.58
N PRO A 114 8.34 -5.23 -4.83
CA PRO A 114 9.31 -4.75 -5.80
C PRO A 114 9.07 -3.29 -6.19
N ALA A 115 10.17 -2.60 -6.49
CA ALA A 115 10.21 -1.21 -6.89
C ALA A 115 9.84 -1.03 -8.36
N LEU A 116 8.91 -0.12 -8.59
CA LEU A 116 8.77 0.60 -9.84
C LEU A 116 9.70 1.82 -9.78
N PHE A 117 10.74 1.85 -10.59
CA PHE A 117 11.73 2.93 -10.59
C PHE A 117 11.20 4.18 -11.29
N ASP A 118 11.69 5.34 -10.83
CA ASP A 118 11.40 6.66 -11.39
C ASP A 118 9.91 6.90 -11.67
N ALA A 119 9.06 6.49 -10.71
CA ALA A 119 7.61 6.47 -10.86
C ALA A 119 7.05 7.88 -11.11
N GLU A 120 7.74 8.93 -10.66
CA GLU A 120 7.38 10.32 -10.89
C GLU A 120 7.47 10.78 -12.34
N GLN A 121 8.11 9.98 -13.20
CA GLN A 121 8.24 10.25 -14.64
C GLN A 121 7.15 9.57 -15.47
N LEU A 122 6.31 8.73 -14.85
CA LEU A 122 5.28 7.98 -15.56
C LEU A 122 3.94 8.72 -15.54
N ASP A 123 3.31 8.84 -16.70
CA ASP A 123 1.89 9.19 -16.80
C ASP A 123 1.00 7.97 -16.47
N GLY A 124 -0.32 8.15 -16.51
CA GLY A 124 -1.26 7.09 -16.14
C GLY A 124 -1.17 5.84 -16.99
N GLU A 125 -0.98 5.96 -18.31
CA GLU A 125 -0.87 4.81 -19.20
C GLU A 125 0.46 4.08 -19.00
N ALA A 126 1.56 4.84 -18.92
CA ALA A 126 2.88 4.29 -18.67
C ALA A 126 2.95 3.59 -17.31
N LEU A 127 2.36 4.19 -16.26
CA LEU A 127 2.26 3.59 -14.93
C LEU A 127 1.43 2.29 -14.97
N CYS A 128 0.31 2.28 -15.69
CA CYS A 128 -0.53 1.11 -15.83
C CYS A 128 0.23 -0.06 -16.48
N GLN A 129 0.97 0.23 -17.56
CA GLN A 129 1.78 -0.77 -18.26
C GLN A 129 2.94 -1.27 -17.39
N ALA A 130 3.68 -0.36 -16.77
CA ALA A 130 4.81 -0.68 -15.89
C ALA A 130 4.37 -1.52 -14.68
N ARG A 131 3.25 -1.16 -14.03
CA ARG A 131 2.70 -1.95 -12.93
C ARG A 131 2.32 -3.36 -13.37
N LYS A 132 1.62 -3.52 -14.49
CA LYS A 132 1.23 -4.84 -15.00
C LYS A 132 2.46 -5.71 -15.28
N ALA A 133 3.45 -5.16 -15.97
CA ALA A 133 4.71 -5.85 -16.24
C ALA A 133 5.44 -6.25 -14.94
N LEU A 134 5.45 -5.40 -13.92
CA LEU A 134 6.07 -5.69 -12.63
C LEU A 134 5.34 -6.83 -11.89
N VAL A 135 4.00 -6.84 -11.92
CA VAL A 135 3.17 -7.91 -11.35
C VAL A 135 3.46 -9.24 -12.06
N ASP A 136 3.46 -9.26 -13.38
CA ASP A 136 3.72 -10.48 -14.17
C ASP A 136 5.14 -11.02 -13.88
N LYS A 137 6.12 -10.12 -13.78
CA LYS A 137 7.51 -10.47 -13.44
C LYS A 137 7.63 -11.03 -12.02
N ALA A 138 6.91 -10.46 -11.06
CA ALA A 138 6.86 -10.92 -9.68
C ALA A 138 6.27 -12.34 -9.59
N GLN A 139 5.11 -12.56 -10.22
CA GLN A 139 4.44 -13.86 -10.24
C GLN A 139 5.25 -14.92 -10.96
N ALA A 140 6.02 -14.54 -11.98
CA ALA A 140 6.96 -15.42 -12.67
C ALA A 140 8.27 -15.70 -11.89
N GLY A 141 8.48 -15.08 -10.72
CA GLY A 141 9.70 -15.24 -9.93
C GLY A 141 10.96 -14.67 -10.60
N LYS A 142 10.80 -13.66 -11.45
CA LYS A 142 11.86 -13.09 -12.30
C LYS A 142 12.36 -11.71 -11.83
N LEU A 143 11.99 -11.30 -10.62
CA LEU A 143 12.44 -10.02 -10.05
C LEU A 143 13.95 -10.04 -9.82
N SER A 144 14.60 -8.94 -10.18
CA SER A 144 16.00 -8.70 -9.84
C SER A 144 16.14 -8.30 -8.38
N VAL A 145 17.35 -8.45 -7.82
CA VAL A 145 17.67 -7.98 -6.47
C VAL A 145 17.41 -6.47 -6.37
N LYS A 146 17.81 -5.69 -7.38
CA LYS A 146 17.59 -4.24 -7.41
C LYS A 146 16.11 -3.89 -7.26
N GLU A 147 15.22 -4.58 -7.98
CA GLU A 147 13.77 -4.36 -7.85
C GLU A 147 13.28 -4.73 -6.45
N LEU A 148 13.79 -5.80 -5.85
CA LEU A 148 13.35 -6.24 -4.51
C LEU A 148 13.78 -5.30 -3.37
N THR A 149 14.83 -4.51 -3.57
CA THR A 149 15.43 -3.69 -2.49
C THR A 149 15.45 -2.19 -2.76
N GLY A 150 15.15 -1.76 -3.98
CA GLY A 150 15.38 -0.39 -4.44
C GLY A 150 14.24 0.60 -4.22
N ALA A 151 13.16 0.21 -3.54
CA ALA A 151 12.02 1.09 -3.30
C ALA A 151 12.30 2.10 -2.17
N THR A 152 11.83 3.33 -2.33
CA THR A 152 11.93 4.42 -1.34
C THR A 152 10.64 4.60 -0.53
N PHE A 153 9.51 4.15 -1.06
CA PHE A 153 8.20 4.14 -0.40
C PHE A 153 7.40 2.92 -0.87
N THR A 154 6.61 2.30 0.01
CA THR A 154 5.79 1.14 -0.36
C THR A 154 4.29 1.43 -0.29
N VAL A 155 3.51 0.88 -1.23
CA VAL A 155 2.05 0.80 -1.16
C VAL A 155 1.62 -0.67 -1.04
N SER A 156 0.80 -0.96 -0.04
CA SER A 156 0.15 -2.26 0.17
C SER A 156 -1.36 -2.12 0.00
N ASN A 157 -1.94 -2.79 -0.99
CA ASN A 157 -3.32 -2.57 -1.38
C ASN A 157 -4.22 -3.78 -1.11
N LEU A 158 -5.15 -3.62 -0.18
CA LEU A 158 -6.21 -4.57 0.19
C LEU A 158 -7.61 -4.08 -0.24
N GLY A 159 -7.70 -3.19 -1.24
CA GLY A 159 -8.93 -2.52 -1.68
C GLY A 159 -10.06 -3.44 -2.15
N LEU A 160 -9.74 -4.68 -2.52
CA LEU A 160 -10.73 -5.72 -2.88
C LEU A 160 -11.20 -6.57 -1.68
N SER A 161 -10.61 -6.35 -0.51
CA SER A 161 -10.94 -7.08 0.71
C SER A 161 -11.99 -6.34 1.56
N ARG A 162 -12.42 -6.96 2.66
CA ARG A 162 -13.24 -6.32 3.70
C ARG A 162 -12.40 -5.68 4.83
N VAL A 163 -11.08 -5.62 4.67
CA VAL A 163 -10.17 -5.00 5.65
C VAL A 163 -10.12 -3.50 5.36
N HIS A 164 -10.85 -2.71 6.14
CA HIS A 164 -10.99 -1.27 5.90
C HIS A 164 -9.79 -0.46 6.40
N HIS A 165 -9.17 -0.89 7.49
CA HIS A 165 -7.90 -0.35 7.98
C HIS A 165 -7.04 -1.49 8.48
N PHE A 166 -5.72 -1.36 8.29
CA PHE A 166 -4.71 -2.24 8.85
C PHE A 166 -3.42 -1.45 9.11
N THR A 167 -2.51 -2.00 9.89
CA THR A 167 -1.21 -1.37 10.21
C THR A 167 -0.12 -2.06 9.40
N PRO A 168 0.17 -1.63 8.16
CA PRO A 168 1.23 -2.22 7.36
C PRO A 168 2.59 -2.14 8.05
N ILE A 169 3.36 -3.22 8.06
CA ILE A 169 4.70 -3.24 8.64
C ILE A 169 5.68 -2.57 7.65
N LEU A 170 6.54 -1.67 8.16
CA LEU A 170 7.55 -1.00 7.34
C LEU A 170 8.51 -1.98 6.65
N ASN A 171 9.07 -1.54 5.52
CA ASN A 171 10.18 -2.19 4.85
C ASN A 171 11.48 -1.38 5.06
N PRO A 172 12.20 -1.53 6.19
CA PRO A 172 13.47 -0.85 6.39
C PRO A 172 14.44 -1.05 5.21
N PRO A 173 15.15 0.01 4.80
CA PRO A 173 15.31 1.27 5.52
C PRO A 173 14.24 2.35 5.21
N GLN A 174 13.18 2.05 4.47
CA GLN A 174 12.11 3.02 4.16
C GLN A 174 11.46 3.53 5.45
N VAL A 175 11.17 4.84 5.49
CA VAL A 175 10.57 5.46 6.68
C VAL A 175 9.05 5.42 6.69
N ALA A 176 8.40 5.06 5.57
CA ALA A 176 6.95 5.05 5.47
C ALA A 176 6.40 4.00 4.49
N ILE A 177 5.18 3.54 4.77
CA ILE A 177 4.38 2.62 3.93
C ILE A 177 2.91 3.01 4.00
N LEU A 178 2.24 3.04 2.85
CA LEU A 178 0.79 3.28 2.77
C LEU A 178 0.03 1.98 2.57
N GLY A 179 -0.90 1.71 3.46
CA GLY A 179 -1.94 0.70 3.34
C GLY A 179 -3.20 1.29 2.70
N VAL A 180 -3.75 0.61 1.70
CA VAL A 180 -5.03 0.93 1.08
C VAL A 180 -6.05 -0.12 1.49
N GLY A 181 -7.08 0.29 2.21
CA GLY A 181 -8.13 -0.57 2.73
C GLY A 181 -9.28 -0.80 1.74
N GLY A 182 -10.16 -1.73 2.11
CA GLY A 182 -11.36 -2.09 1.38
C GLY A 182 -12.37 -0.95 1.29
N ILE A 183 -13.01 -0.82 0.12
CA ILE A 183 -14.02 0.22 -0.15
C ILE A 183 -15.32 -0.10 0.61
N GLN A 184 -15.90 0.92 1.24
CA GLN A 184 -17.19 0.87 1.93
C GLN A 184 -18.22 1.73 1.22
N ARG A 185 -19.43 1.20 1.07
CA ARG A 185 -20.61 2.00 0.69
C ARG A 185 -21.29 2.55 1.94
N ARG A 186 -21.58 3.84 1.92
CA ARG A 186 -22.24 4.56 3.02
C ARG A 186 -23.38 5.41 2.45
N LEU A 187 -24.37 5.71 3.28
CA LEU A 187 -25.39 6.71 2.96
C LEU A 187 -25.01 8.02 3.63
N GLU A 188 -25.00 9.11 2.87
CA GLU A 188 -24.73 10.47 3.35
C GLU A 188 -25.83 11.43 2.90
N LEU A 189 -25.96 12.56 3.60
CA LEU A 189 -26.81 13.65 3.14
C LEU A 189 -26.10 14.40 2.02
N GLY A 190 -26.72 14.42 0.84
CA GLY A 190 -26.30 15.24 -0.28
C GLY A 190 -26.57 16.73 -0.04
N PRO A 191 -26.09 17.61 -0.94
CA PRO A 191 -26.22 19.07 -0.79
C PRO A 191 -27.66 19.57 -0.66
N SER A 192 -28.65 18.82 -1.18
CA SER A 192 -30.08 19.14 -1.07
C SER A 192 -30.82 18.35 0.03
N GLY A 193 -30.11 17.61 0.88
CA GLY A 193 -30.68 16.86 2.00
C GLY A 193 -31.24 15.47 1.63
N GLU A 194 -31.05 15.02 0.40
CA GLU A 194 -31.32 13.66 -0.05
C GLU A 194 -30.26 12.67 0.46
N LEU A 195 -30.65 11.41 0.68
CA LEU A 195 -29.66 10.36 0.96
C LEU A 195 -28.99 9.92 -0.34
N VAL A 196 -27.67 10.02 -0.40
CA VAL A 196 -26.83 9.56 -1.50
C VAL A 196 -25.97 8.38 -1.05
N GLU A 197 -25.87 7.34 -1.88
CA GLU A 197 -24.87 6.28 -1.68
C GLU A 197 -23.50 6.79 -2.14
N VAL A 198 -22.51 6.71 -1.26
CA VAL A 198 -21.13 7.14 -1.50
C VAL A 198 -20.15 6.03 -1.16
N GLU A 199 -18.99 6.05 -1.79
CA GLU A 199 -17.95 5.05 -1.58
C GLU A 199 -16.70 5.67 -0.94
N TRP A 200 -16.33 5.12 0.22
CA TRP A 200 -15.17 5.53 1.00
C TRP A 200 -14.08 4.47 0.96
N MET A 201 -12.83 4.91 0.90
CA MET A 201 -11.66 4.05 0.98
C MET A 201 -10.84 4.42 2.21
N GLY A 202 -10.54 3.41 3.04
CA GLY A 202 -9.65 3.60 4.18
C GLY A 202 -8.19 3.68 3.72
N LEU A 203 -7.43 4.57 4.34
CA LEU A 203 -5.99 4.70 4.18
C LEU A 203 -5.31 4.50 5.54
N SER A 204 -4.13 3.88 5.52
CA SER A 204 -3.31 3.64 6.69
C SER A 204 -1.86 3.97 6.39
N LEU A 205 -1.36 5.09 6.91
CA LEU A 205 0.05 5.43 6.77
C LEU A 205 0.80 4.95 8.01
N THR A 206 1.65 3.93 7.86
CA THR A 206 2.61 3.56 8.90
C THR A 206 3.96 4.22 8.60
N PHE A 207 4.56 4.83 9.60
CA PHE A 207 5.85 5.53 9.48
C PHE A 207 6.73 5.28 10.70
N ASP A 208 8.05 5.42 10.50
CA ASP A 208 9.03 5.35 11.58
C ASP A 208 9.07 6.69 12.32
N HIS A 209 8.56 6.69 13.55
CA HIS A 209 8.46 7.91 14.36
C HIS A 209 9.82 8.48 14.79
N ARG A 210 10.92 7.76 14.54
CA ARG A 210 12.29 8.30 14.66
C ARG A 210 12.64 9.26 13.51
N ALA A 211 12.08 9.03 12.33
CA ALA A 211 12.36 9.82 11.13
C ALA A 211 11.30 10.90 10.86
N VAL A 212 10.03 10.58 11.10
CA VAL A 212 8.89 11.44 10.77
C VAL A 212 8.01 11.60 11.99
N ASN A 213 7.65 12.85 12.33
CA ASN A 213 6.72 13.12 13.43
C ASN A 213 5.25 13.03 12.98
N GLY A 214 4.33 13.02 13.94
CA GLY A 214 2.89 12.92 13.65
C GLY A 214 2.33 14.00 12.72
N SER A 215 2.71 15.29 12.89
CA SER A 215 2.15 16.38 12.08
C SER A 215 2.47 16.23 10.58
N PRO A 216 3.74 16.09 10.14
CA PRO A 216 4.02 15.86 8.73
C PRO A 216 3.36 14.60 8.14
N ALA A 217 3.23 13.53 8.93
CA ALA A 217 2.55 12.31 8.49
C ALA A 217 1.03 12.51 8.34
N ALA A 218 0.40 13.30 9.21
CA ALA A 218 -1.00 13.68 9.08
C ALA A 218 -1.23 14.59 7.87
N GLU A 219 -0.38 15.59 7.67
CA GLU A 219 -0.42 16.50 6.51
C GLU A 219 -0.30 15.74 5.18
N PHE A 220 0.55 14.71 5.11
CA PHE A 220 0.64 13.81 3.95
C PHE A 220 -0.71 13.12 3.66
N LEU A 221 -1.36 12.56 4.69
CA LEU A 221 -2.64 11.88 4.53
C LEU A 221 -3.75 12.86 4.11
N ASP A 222 -3.79 14.05 4.70
CA ASP A 222 -4.77 15.09 4.34
C ASP A 222 -4.62 15.53 2.88
N ASP A 223 -3.38 15.77 2.44
CA ASP A 223 -3.08 16.12 1.04
C ASP A 223 -3.46 14.98 0.09
N LEU A 224 -3.16 13.73 0.45
CA LEU A 224 -3.52 12.57 -0.36
C LEU A 224 -5.03 12.38 -0.44
N CYS A 225 -5.76 12.49 0.68
CA CYS A 225 -7.22 12.42 0.70
C CYS A 225 -7.80 13.48 -0.24
N ARG A 226 -7.39 14.75 -0.09
CA ARG A 226 -7.87 15.84 -0.96
C ARG A 226 -7.61 15.56 -2.44
N ARG A 227 -6.40 15.11 -2.80
CA ARG A 227 -6.06 14.78 -4.19
C ARG A 227 -6.92 13.65 -4.78
N ILE A 228 -7.34 12.69 -3.95
CA ILE A 228 -8.24 11.60 -4.37
C ILE A 228 -9.67 12.11 -4.52
N GLU A 229 -10.13 12.93 -3.58
CA GLU A 229 -11.50 13.45 -3.51
C GLU A 229 -11.79 14.48 -4.60
N GLU A 230 -10.81 15.29 -4.97
CA GLU A 230 -10.94 16.31 -6.01
C GLU A 230 -10.54 15.80 -7.41
N TYR A 231 -9.75 14.71 -7.46
CA TYR A 231 -9.13 14.12 -8.65
C TYR A 231 -8.98 15.08 -9.85
N ALA A 232 -8.12 16.09 -9.71
CA ALA A 232 -7.72 16.92 -10.84
C ALA A 232 -6.82 16.10 -11.79
N ALA A 233 -7.14 16.15 -13.08
CA ALA A 233 -6.39 15.51 -14.15
C ALA A 233 -5.00 16.14 -14.35
#